data_AF-I1CMN6-F1
#
_entry.id   AF-I1CMN6-F1
#
_cell.length_a   1.000
_cell.length_b   1.000
_cell.length_c   1.000
_cell.angle_alpha   90.00
_cell.angle_beta   90.00
_cell.angle_gamma   90.00
#
_symmetry.space_group_name_H-M   'P 1'
#
loop_
_entity.id
_entity.type
_entity.pdbx_description
1 polymer ?
#
loop_
_entity_poly.entity_id
_entity_poly.type
_entity_poly.pdbx_seq_one_letter_code
_entity_poly.pdbx_strand_id
1 'polypeptide(L)'
;MDVILDIEPEESSEEKKEVDANMIERYAILLYGLIHQRYLLTRNGLRVMAQRYSNEHFGVCPRVYCYQCPVIPCGRYDEVGAHFGTTFPHLLFEQYPDLLPNIKPRIYQPRIFGFRVSERSKAGPQMQWLRIRSEEQHDEPSH
;
A
#
# COMPACT_ATOMS: atom_id res chain seq x y z
N MET A 1 8.03 18.35 18.49
CA MET A 1 7.26 17.15 18.89
C MET A 1 5.93 17.55 19.47
N ASP A 2 5.88 18.72 20.11
CA ASP A 2 4.75 19.30 20.82
C ASP A 2 3.51 19.53 19.93
N VAL A 3 3.71 19.93 18.67
CA VAL A 3 2.62 20.06 17.68
C VAL A 3 1.95 18.72 17.33
N ILE A 4 2.69 17.60 17.35
CA ILE A 4 2.12 16.27 17.05
C ILE A 4 1.32 15.73 18.25
N LEU A 5 1.67 16.20 19.45
CA LEU A 5 1.09 15.73 20.71
C LEU A 5 0.03 16.69 21.26
N ASP A 6 -0.36 17.71 20.48
CA ASP A 6 -1.28 18.78 20.87
C ASP A 6 -0.91 19.43 22.23
N ILE A 7 0.40 19.55 22.51
CA ILE A 7 0.89 20.20 23.73
C ILE A 7 0.86 21.72 23.53
N GLU A 8 0.08 22.43 24.33
CA GLU A 8 0.07 23.89 24.33
C GLU A 8 1.43 24.43 24.82
N PRO A 9 2.04 25.41 24.13
CA PRO A 9 3.33 25.95 24.55
C PRO A 9 3.16 26.74 25.85
N GLU A 10 3.92 26.36 26.88
CA GLU A 10 4.01 27.10 28.15
C GLU A 10 4.42 28.55 27.86
N GLU A 11 3.59 29.53 28.27
CA GLU A 11 3.90 30.96 28.17
C GLU A 11 5.02 31.34 29.16
N SER A 12 6.28 31.01 28.85
CA SER A 12 7.42 31.63 29.51
C SER A 12 7.94 32.78 28.66
N SER A 13 7.81 33.98 29.21
CA SER A 13 8.34 35.23 28.68
C SER A 13 9.84 35.15 28.41
N GLU A 14 10.25 34.96 27.15
CA GLU A 14 11.57 35.36 26.63
C GLU A 14 11.61 35.13 25.09
N GLU A 15 11.81 36.23 24.35
CA GLU A 15 12.13 36.33 22.91
C GLU A 15 11.38 35.40 21.93
N LYS A 16 10.17 35.83 21.50
CA LYS A 16 9.50 35.26 20.31
C LYS A 16 10.32 35.57 19.05
N LYS A 17 11.30 34.71 18.71
CA LYS A 17 11.66 34.52 17.30
C LYS A 17 10.41 33.99 16.61
N GLU A 18 9.87 34.78 15.69
CA GLU A 18 8.73 34.40 14.86
C GLU A 18 9.17 33.25 13.96
N VAL A 19 9.06 32.02 14.45
CA VAL A 19 9.31 30.82 13.65
C VAL A 19 8.10 30.62 12.75
N ASP A 20 8.33 30.53 11.43
CA ASP A 20 7.27 30.35 10.43
C ASP A 20 6.43 29.10 10.76
N ALA A 21 5.15 29.29 11.07
CA ALA A 21 4.23 28.22 11.40
C ALA A 21 4.14 27.17 10.28
N ASN A 22 4.26 27.59 9.01
CA ASN A 22 4.25 26.67 7.87
C ASN A 22 5.48 25.74 7.86
N MET A 23 6.62 26.24 8.35
CA MET A 23 7.84 25.47 8.47
C MET A 23 7.68 24.40 9.57
N ILE A 24 7.10 24.76 10.72
CA ILE A 24 6.83 23.83 11.83
C ILE A 24 5.86 22.72 11.40
N GLU A 25 4.78 23.08 10.70
CA GLU A 25 3.79 22.12 10.20
C GLU A 25 4.40 21.09 9.25
N ARG A 26 5.22 21.55 8.29
CA ARG A 26 5.94 20.66 7.36
C ARG A 26 6.83 19.67 8.10
N TYR A 27 7.58 20.12 9.10
CA TYR A 27 8.42 19.22 9.90
C TYR A 27 7.60 18.26 10.77
N ALA A 28 6.46 18.68 11.30
CA ALA A 28 5.56 17.82 12.05
C ALA A 28 5.04 16.66 11.19
N ILE A 29 4.63 16.93 9.95
CA ILE A 29 4.18 15.90 8.99
C ILE A 29 5.30 14.89 8.69
N LEU A 30 6.52 15.39 8.44
CA LEU A 30 7.68 14.53 8.18
C LEU A 30 8.03 13.66 9.38
N LEU A 31 8.09 14.25 10.58
CA LEU A 31 8.37 13.54 11.82
C LEU A 31 7.31 12.47 12.11
N TYR A 32 6.02 12.81 11.93
CA TYR A 32 4.93 11.84 12.05
C TYR A 32 5.11 10.69 11.07
N GLY A 33 5.48 10.96 9.81
CA GLY A 33 5.75 9.93 8.81
C GLY A 33 6.84 8.94 9.23
N LEU A 34 7.97 9.45 9.72
CA LEU A 34 9.09 8.63 10.18
C LEU A 34 8.71 7.77 11.41
N ILE A 35 7.92 8.34 12.34
CA ILE A 35 7.40 7.59 13.50
C ILE A 35 6.39 6.54 13.04
N HIS A 36 5.49 6.89 12.12
CA HIS A 36 4.46 6.01 11.59
C HIS A 36 5.07 4.79 10.88
N GLN A 37 6.08 4.98 10.02
CA GLN A 37 6.81 3.86 9.39
C GLN A 37 7.31 2.85 10.42
N ARG A 38 7.93 3.32 11.52
CA ARG A 38 8.43 2.45 12.59
C ARG A 38 7.28 1.79 13.37
N TYR A 39 6.22 2.53 13.65
CA TYR A 39 5.03 2.03 14.33
C TYR A 39 4.37 0.88 13.55
N LEU A 40 4.29 0.99 12.23
CA LEU A 40 3.72 -0.04 11.36
C LEU A 40 4.45 -1.39 11.44
N LEU A 41 5.73 -1.41 11.82
CA LEU A 41 6.51 -2.64 11.98
C LEU A 41 6.35 -3.26 13.39
N THR A 42 5.68 -2.57 14.31
CA THR A 42 5.39 -3.10 15.65
C THR A 42 4.21 -4.07 15.63
N ARG A 43 4.14 -4.98 16.61
CA ARG A 43 2.98 -5.90 16.74
C ARG A 43 1.64 -5.18 16.81
N ASN A 44 1.58 -4.06 17.55
CA ASN A 44 0.33 -3.30 17.66
C ASN A 44 -0.03 -2.62 16.34
N GLY A 45 0.95 -2.00 15.67
CA GLY A 45 0.72 -1.37 14.36
C GLY A 45 0.27 -2.37 13.30
N LEU A 46 0.94 -3.52 13.19
CA LEU A 46 0.54 -4.61 12.30
C LEU A 46 -0.90 -5.08 12.59
N ARG A 47 -1.26 -5.28 13.87
CA ARG A 47 -2.61 -5.69 14.25
C ARG A 47 -3.68 -4.67 13.85
N VAL A 48 -3.43 -3.39 14.09
CA VAL A 48 -4.35 -2.30 13.71
C VAL A 48 -4.52 -2.25 12.19
N MET A 49 -3.43 -2.38 11.44
CA MET A 49 -3.48 -2.35 9.98
C MET A 49 -4.11 -3.60 9.38
N ALA A 50 -3.89 -4.77 9.97
CA ALA A 50 -4.58 -6.01 9.61
C ALA A 50 -6.10 -5.85 9.73
N GLN A 51 -6.58 -5.28 10.84
CA GLN A 51 -8.01 -5.00 11.01
C GLN A 51 -8.54 -4.02 9.96
N ARG A 52 -7.79 -2.95 9.66
CA ARG A 52 -8.16 -1.98 8.62
C ARG A 52 -8.19 -2.63 7.22
N TYR A 53 -7.26 -3.54 6.95
CA TYR A 53 -7.21 -4.30 5.69
C TYR A 53 -8.44 -5.21 5.55
N SER A 54 -8.79 -5.98 6.58
CA SER A 54 -9.99 -6.83 6.59
C SER A 54 -11.29 -6.05 6.38
N ASN A 55 -11.32 -4.78 6.80
CA ASN A 55 -12.45 -3.89 6.61
C ASN A 55 -12.40 -3.10 5.29
N GLU A 56 -11.48 -3.44 4.38
CA GLU A 56 -11.30 -2.77 3.08
C GLU A 56 -11.08 -1.25 3.19
N HIS A 57 -10.54 -0.78 4.32
CA HIS A 57 -10.44 0.64 4.62
C HIS A 57 -9.57 1.41 3.61
N PHE A 58 -8.60 0.74 2.98
CA PHE A 58 -7.70 1.33 1.99
C PHE A 58 -8.22 1.19 0.55
N GLY A 59 -9.42 0.64 0.38
CA GLY A 59 -10.03 0.37 -0.91
C GLY A 59 -9.57 -0.94 -1.53
N VAL A 60 -9.76 -1.04 -2.84
CA VAL A 60 -9.60 -2.28 -3.61
C VAL A 60 -8.76 -2.08 -4.87
N CYS A 61 -8.23 -3.17 -5.42
CA CYS A 61 -7.43 -3.13 -6.63
C CYS A 61 -8.30 -2.71 -7.83
N PRO A 62 -7.91 -1.69 -8.61
CA PRO A 62 -8.68 -1.23 -9.77
C PRO A 62 -8.63 -2.20 -10.96
N ARG A 63 -7.79 -3.24 -10.91
CA ARG A 63 -7.73 -4.25 -11.97
C ARG A 63 -8.96 -5.13 -11.91
N VAL A 64 -9.74 -5.15 -12.99
CA VAL A 64 -10.98 -5.94 -13.13
C VAL A 64 -10.78 -7.41 -12.74
N TYR A 65 -9.71 -8.05 -13.21
CA TYR A 65 -9.42 -9.46 -12.93
C TYR A 65 -8.70 -9.73 -11.60
N CYS A 66 -8.55 -8.71 -10.76
CA CYS A 66 -8.23 -8.89 -9.34
C CYS A 66 -9.50 -9.03 -8.48
N TYR A 67 -10.70 -8.96 -9.09
CA TYR A 67 -11.99 -9.17 -8.42
C TYR A 67 -12.14 -8.36 -7.13
N GLN A 68 -11.83 -7.06 -7.19
CA GLN A 68 -11.95 -6.12 -6.07
C GLN A 68 -11.11 -6.52 -4.83
N CYS A 69 -9.95 -7.15 -5.01
CA CYS A 69 -9.16 -7.51 -3.84
C CYS A 69 -8.68 -6.32 -3.03
N PRO A 70 -8.75 -6.38 -1.68
CA PRO A 70 -8.37 -5.28 -0.81
C PRO A 70 -6.90 -4.93 -1.00
N VAL A 71 -6.59 -3.63 -0.93
CA VAL A 71 -5.21 -3.13 -1.03
C VAL A 71 -4.71 -2.66 0.33
N ILE A 72 -3.40 -2.52 0.45
CA ILE A 72 -2.72 -2.01 1.63
C ILE A 72 -1.75 -0.91 1.16
N PRO A 73 -1.59 0.20 1.90
CA PRO A 73 -0.63 1.22 1.53
C PRO A 73 0.80 0.68 1.60
N CYS A 74 1.62 1.07 0.62
CA CYS A 74 3.02 0.72 0.52
C CYS A 74 3.85 1.92 0.08
N GLY A 75 5.04 2.08 0.66
CA GLY A 75 6.07 2.96 0.14
C GLY A 75 6.84 2.27 -0.99
N ARG A 76 7.23 3.02 -2.03
CA ARG A 76 8.14 2.51 -3.07
C ARG A 76 9.60 2.58 -2.67
N TYR A 77 9.93 3.54 -1.82
CA TYR A 77 11.26 3.83 -1.31
C TYR A 77 11.13 4.27 0.14
N ASP A 78 12.20 4.10 0.91
CA ASP A 78 12.28 4.58 2.29
C ASP A 78 12.93 5.97 2.29
N GLU A 79 12.15 6.97 1.86
CA GLU A 79 12.55 8.38 1.81
C GLU A 79 11.78 9.23 2.82
N VAL A 80 12.31 10.41 3.13
CA VAL A 80 11.65 11.40 3.97
C VAL A 80 10.35 11.85 3.29
N GLY A 81 9.20 11.56 3.92
CA GLY A 81 7.86 11.78 3.34
C GLY A 81 7.15 10.51 2.87
N ALA A 82 7.82 9.35 2.85
CA ALA A 82 7.16 8.07 2.67
C ALA A 82 6.56 7.60 4.01
N HIS A 83 5.25 7.73 4.22
CA HIS A 83 4.66 7.46 5.54
C HIS A 83 4.50 5.96 5.89
N PHE A 84 4.61 5.05 4.91
CA PHE A 84 4.32 3.62 5.11
C PHE A 84 5.54 2.70 5.01
N GLY A 85 6.58 3.13 4.29
CA GLY A 85 7.80 2.35 4.04
C GLY A 85 7.59 1.14 3.12
N THR A 86 8.70 0.53 2.72
CA THR A 86 8.71 -0.60 1.77
C THR A 86 8.42 -1.94 2.45
N THR A 87 8.87 -2.11 3.69
CA THR A 87 8.88 -3.39 4.41
C THR A 87 7.54 -3.78 5.03
N PHE A 88 6.73 -2.79 5.43
CA PHE A 88 5.49 -3.01 6.18
C PHE A 88 4.52 -4.03 5.53
N PRO A 89 4.17 -3.92 4.24
CA PRO A 89 3.23 -4.87 3.61
C PRO A 89 3.75 -6.31 3.68
N HIS A 90 5.04 -6.51 3.50
CA HIS A 90 5.66 -7.83 3.53
C HIS A 90 5.56 -8.46 4.93
N LEU A 91 5.94 -7.72 5.98
CA LEU A 91 5.84 -8.21 7.35
C LEU A 91 4.40 -8.43 7.80
N LEU A 92 3.46 -7.61 7.32
CA LEU A 92 2.05 -7.77 7.64
C LEU A 92 1.53 -9.14 7.17
N PHE A 93 1.80 -9.50 5.91
CA PHE A 93 1.34 -10.78 5.36
C PHE A 93 2.17 -11.98 5.83
N GLU A 94 3.42 -11.77 6.26
CA GLU A 94 4.19 -12.79 6.96
C GLU A 94 3.59 -13.11 8.34
N GLN A 95 3.16 -12.09 9.08
CA GLN A 95 2.56 -12.24 10.41
C GLN A 95 1.09 -12.72 10.36
N TYR A 96 0.37 -12.38 9.29
CA TYR A 96 -1.06 -12.69 9.08
C TYR A 96 -1.28 -13.33 7.69
N PRO A 97 -0.82 -14.58 7.49
CA PRO A 97 -0.92 -15.26 6.19
C PRO A 97 -2.38 -15.50 5.75
N ASP A 98 -3.32 -15.63 6.69
CA ASP A 98 -4.74 -15.84 6.40
C ASP A 98 -5.39 -14.63 5.70
N LEU A 99 -4.74 -13.46 5.72
CA LEU A 99 -5.18 -12.28 4.99
C LEU A 99 -4.76 -12.26 3.53
N LEU A 100 -3.95 -13.24 3.07
CA LEU A 100 -3.54 -13.30 1.67
C LEU A 100 -4.76 -13.56 0.76
N PRO A 101 -5.01 -12.69 -0.23
CA PRO A 101 -6.16 -12.86 -1.09
C PRO A 101 -5.96 -14.07 -2.01
N ASN A 102 -6.87 -15.04 -1.94
CA ASN A 102 -6.89 -16.20 -2.83
C ASN A 102 -7.53 -15.81 -4.17
N ILE A 103 -6.74 -15.19 -5.04
CA ILE A 103 -7.16 -14.78 -6.38
C ILE A 103 -6.47 -15.65 -7.41
N LYS A 104 -7.24 -16.20 -8.36
CA LYS A 104 -6.70 -16.69 -9.63
C LYS A 104 -6.78 -15.55 -10.66
N PRO A 105 -5.73 -14.72 -10.84
CA PRO A 105 -5.79 -13.56 -11.72
C PRO A 105 -5.93 -14.02 -13.18
N ARG A 106 -6.93 -13.48 -13.88
CA ARG A 106 -7.06 -13.66 -15.32
C ARG A 106 -6.41 -12.49 -16.07
N ILE A 107 -5.77 -12.79 -17.19
CA ILE A 107 -5.21 -11.75 -18.06
C ILE A 107 -6.29 -11.34 -19.06
N TYR A 108 -6.51 -10.04 -19.22
CA TYR A 108 -7.44 -9.50 -20.21
C TYR A 108 -7.08 -10.01 -21.62
N GLN A 109 -8.04 -10.61 -22.31
CA GLN A 109 -7.90 -11.06 -23.70
C GLN A 109 -8.59 -10.07 -24.65
N PRO A 110 -7.84 -9.23 -25.39
CA PRO A 110 -8.43 -8.26 -26.30
C PRO A 110 -9.09 -8.96 -27.49
N ARG A 111 -10.29 -8.50 -27.84
CA ARG A 111 -11.07 -8.99 -28.99
C ARG A 111 -11.65 -7.83 -29.79
N ILE A 112 -11.66 -7.96 -31.10
CA ILE A 112 -12.28 -7.02 -32.04
C ILE A 112 -13.26 -7.83 -32.91
N PHE A 113 -14.54 -7.44 -32.94
CA PHE A 113 -15.62 -8.20 -33.59
C PHE A 113 -15.66 -9.70 -33.18
N GLY A 114 -15.31 -10.00 -31.92
CA GLY A 114 -15.27 -11.38 -31.39
C GLY A 114 -13.97 -12.14 -31.66
N PHE A 115 -13.14 -11.70 -32.59
CA PHE A 115 -11.85 -12.32 -32.92
C PHE A 115 -10.76 -11.85 -31.97
N ARG A 116 -9.89 -12.77 -31.54
CA ARG A 116 -8.72 -12.45 -30.69
C ARG A 116 -7.74 -11.59 -31.48
N VAL A 117 -7.24 -10.53 -30.86
CA VAL A 117 -6.18 -9.72 -31.46
C VAL A 117 -4.86 -10.48 -31.38
N SER A 118 -4.17 -10.62 -32.51
CA SER A 118 -2.87 -11.28 -32.59
C SER A 118 -1.81 -10.51 -31.80
N GLU A 119 -0.94 -11.22 -31.08
CA GLU A 119 0.22 -10.65 -30.37
C GLU A 119 1.20 -9.94 -31.32
N ARG A 120 1.24 -10.34 -32.60
CA ARG A 120 2.09 -9.73 -33.62
C ARG A 120 1.57 -8.37 -34.10
N SER A 121 0.33 -8.01 -33.76
CA SER A 121 -0.25 -6.72 -34.12
C SER A 121 0.38 -5.59 -33.33
N LYS A 122 0.56 -4.41 -33.95
CA LYS A 122 1.00 -3.18 -33.26
C LYS A 122 0.04 -2.77 -32.14
N ALA A 123 -1.27 -2.99 -32.35
CA ALA A 123 -2.32 -2.73 -31.35
C ALA A 123 -2.67 -3.99 -30.53
N GLY A 124 -1.87 -5.06 -30.67
CA GLY A 124 -2.07 -6.32 -29.95
C GLY A 124 -1.62 -6.24 -28.50
N PRO A 125 -1.95 -7.27 -27.69
CA PRO A 125 -1.48 -7.40 -26.32
C PRO A 125 0.02 -7.70 -26.29
N GLN A 126 0.86 -6.69 -26.50
CA GLN A 126 2.31 -6.85 -26.47
C GLN A 126 2.79 -7.18 -25.05
N MET A 127 3.89 -7.95 -25.00
CA MET A 127 4.56 -8.36 -23.76
C MET A 127 3.60 -8.99 -22.74
N GLN A 128 2.72 -9.89 -23.19
CA GLN A 128 1.77 -10.57 -22.33
C GLN A 128 2.47 -11.30 -21.17
N TRP A 129 3.66 -11.83 -21.41
CA TRP A 129 4.51 -12.50 -20.40
C TRP A 129 4.81 -11.64 -19.16
N LEU A 130 4.94 -10.31 -19.28
CA LEU A 130 5.14 -9.41 -18.13
C LEU A 130 3.91 -9.36 -17.20
N ARG A 131 2.74 -9.75 -17.71
CA ARG A 131 1.47 -9.79 -16.97
C ARG A 131 1.10 -11.20 -16.52
N ILE A 132 1.89 -12.21 -16.89
CA ILE A 132 1.72 -13.59 -16.43
C ILE A 132 2.32 -13.70 -15.03
N ARG A 133 1.51 -14.13 -14.06
CA ARG A 133 2.00 -14.70 -12.81
C ARG A 133 2.12 -16.21 -13.01
N SER A 134 3.20 -16.82 -12.55
CA SER A 134 3.37 -18.28 -12.61
C SER A 134 2.18 -18.95 -11.94
N GLU A 135 1.57 -19.91 -12.63
CA GLU A 135 0.55 -20.77 -12.03
C GLU A 135 1.26 -21.66 -11.00
N GLU A 136 1.01 -21.42 -9.72
CA GLU A 136 1.38 -22.39 -8.69
C GLU A 136 0.53 -23.65 -8.91
N GLN A 137 1.22 -24.77 -9.13
CA GLN A 137 0.67 -26.09 -9.37
C GLN A 137 0.00 -26.63 -8.10
N HIS A 138 -1.25 -26.26 -7.84
CA HIS A 138 -2.11 -26.95 -6.88
C HIS A 138 -3.53 -27.09 -7.46
N ASP A 139 -3.62 -27.74 -8.61
CA ASP A 139 -4.82 -28.49 -8.97
C ASP A 139 -4.67 -29.89 -8.37
N GLU A 140 -5.01 -30.05 -7.08
CA GLU A 140 -5.42 -31.36 -6.57
C GLU A 140 -6.85 -31.60 -7.09
N PRO A 141 -7.08 -32.65 -7.91
CA PRO A 141 -8.41 -32.94 -8.41
C PRO A 141 -9.29 -33.42 -7.26
N SER A 142 -10.40 -32.71 -7.03
CA SER A 142 -11.48 -33.17 -6.17
C SER A 142 -11.98 -34.53 -6.67
N HIS A 143 -11.75 -35.58 -5.87
CA HIS A 143 -12.48 -36.85 -5.98
C HIS A 143 -13.90 -36.69 -5.45
#